data_AF-A0A016SJ63-F1
#
_entry.id   AF-A0A016SJ63-F1
#
_cell.length_a   1.000
_cell.length_b   1.000
_cell.length_c   1.000
_cell.angle_alpha   90.00
_cell.angle_beta   90.00
_cell.angle_gamma   90.00
#
_symmetry.space_group_name_H-M   'P 1'
#
loop_
_entity.id
_entity.type
_entity.pdbx_description
1 polymer ?
#
loop_
_entity_poly.entity_id
_entity_poly.type
_entity_poly.pdbx_seq_one_letter_code
_entity_poly.pdbx_strand_id
1 'polypeptide(L)'
;MSEYLIHVTFACPSSATKQQLRKSKSDHRKRQTNQQNGKEKKAKYSEQTAQLQQCEEILAEVEHGCKTIEEKVRADRNLASEALNEMGELVCQYAEIDNKLNTLEDNISNLENSAAVNFDEAEFEELVKKVEQNVLKYEEFDAFLSELADRMGDASERGDCTQLFYDALPTVERMLADLSV
;
A
#
# COMPACT_ATOMS: atom_id res chain seq x y z
N MET A 1 -95.12 -20.77 53.91
CA MET A 1 -96.47 -21.37 53.84
C MET A 1 -96.72 -21.66 52.36
N SER A 2 -96.92 -22.87 51.88
CA SER A 2 -97.33 -24.12 52.49
C SER A 2 -96.67 -25.25 51.71
N GLU A 3 -96.35 -26.33 52.42
CA GLU A 3 -96.13 -27.67 51.87
C GLU A 3 -97.29 -28.05 50.93
N TYR A 4 -97.05 -28.92 49.96
CA TYR A 4 -97.81 -30.17 49.85
C TYR A 4 -97.06 -31.17 48.96
N LEU A 5 -96.54 -32.20 49.62
CA LEU A 5 -96.01 -33.43 49.07
C LEU A 5 -97.19 -34.26 48.53
N ILE A 6 -97.18 -34.66 47.26
CA ILE A 6 -98.11 -35.65 46.73
C ILE A 6 -97.30 -36.89 46.35
N HIS A 7 -97.38 -37.92 47.19
CA HIS A 7 -96.96 -39.28 46.86
C HIS A 7 -98.06 -39.94 46.03
N VAL A 8 -97.72 -40.42 44.84
CA VAL A 8 -98.53 -41.43 44.13
C VAL A 8 -97.62 -42.57 43.72
N THR A 9 -97.87 -43.73 44.29
CA THR A 9 -97.23 -45.01 43.94
C THR A 9 -98.20 -45.80 43.08
N PHE A 10 -97.77 -46.25 41.90
CA PHE A 10 -98.48 -47.26 41.12
C PHE A 10 -97.57 -48.48 40.95
N ALA A 11 -98.11 -49.66 41.26
CA ALA A 11 -97.43 -50.94 41.26
C ALA A 11 -97.52 -51.66 39.90
N CYS A 12 -96.36 -52.16 39.46
CA CYS A 12 -96.02 -53.43 38.76
C CYS A 12 -96.87 -53.96 37.58
N PRO A 13 -96.25 -54.60 36.57
CA PRO A 13 -95.83 -55.99 36.79
C PRO A 13 -94.46 -56.40 36.21
N SER A 14 -93.87 -57.37 36.90
CA SER A 14 -92.69 -58.13 36.48
C SER A 14 -92.94 -58.93 35.20
N SER A 15 -92.00 -58.92 34.27
CA SER A 15 -91.74 -60.08 33.41
C SER A 15 -90.24 -60.20 33.13
N ALA A 16 -89.64 -61.21 33.77
CA ALA A 16 -88.31 -61.68 33.45
C ALA A 16 -88.28 -62.17 32.00
N THR A 17 -87.44 -61.57 31.17
CA THR A 17 -87.00 -62.20 29.91
C THR A 17 -85.49 -62.35 29.95
N LYS A 18 -85.05 -63.60 30.12
CA LYS A 18 -83.67 -64.02 29.89
C LYS A 18 -83.27 -63.64 28.46
N GLN A 19 -82.40 -62.64 28.29
CA GLN A 19 -81.60 -62.53 27.07
C GLN A 19 -80.20 -63.07 27.36
N GLN A 20 -79.98 -64.27 26.84
CA GLN A 20 -78.69 -64.96 26.82
C GLN A 20 -77.62 -64.08 26.17
N LEU A 21 -76.54 -63.88 26.92
CA LEU A 21 -75.17 -64.15 26.49
C LEU A 21 -74.88 -64.05 24.98
N ARG A 22 -74.69 -62.82 24.48
CA ARG A 22 -73.78 -62.53 23.36
C ARG A 22 -72.83 -61.39 23.73
N LYS A 23 -72.05 -61.57 24.80
CA LYS A 23 -70.90 -60.72 25.14
C LYS A 23 -69.65 -61.60 25.27
N SER A 24 -69.09 -62.01 24.15
CA SER A 24 -67.81 -62.74 24.18
C SER A 24 -66.94 -62.55 22.94
N LYS A 25 -67.43 -61.90 21.87
CA LYS A 25 -66.58 -61.46 20.74
C LYS A 25 -66.31 -59.95 20.70
N SER A 26 -67.19 -59.11 21.25
CA SER A 26 -67.02 -57.64 21.24
C SER A 26 -66.05 -57.13 22.31
N ASP A 27 -66.05 -57.73 23.50
CA ASP A 27 -65.16 -57.33 24.60
C ASP A 27 -63.71 -57.77 24.37
N HIS A 28 -63.48 -58.94 23.78
CA HIS A 28 -62.13 -59.35 23.38
C HIS A 28 -61.58 -58.44 22.28
N ARG A 29 -62.40 -58.09 21.28
CA ARG A 29 -62.01 -57.19 20.19
C ARG A 29 -61.66 -55.80 20.71
N LYS A 30 -62.46 -55.22 21.63
CA LYS A 30 -62.19 -53.93 22.30
C LYS A 30 -60.92 -53.94 23.17
N ARG A 31 -60.67 -55.02 23.92
CA ARG A 31 -59.44 -55.18 24.72
C ARG A 31 -58.20 -55.29 23.81
N GLN A 32 -58.32 -55.97 22.67
CA GLN A 32 -57.25 -56.09 21.68
C GLN A 32 -56.94 -54.75 20.99
N THR A 33 -57.97 -53.95 20.64
CA THR A 33 -57.78 -52.60 20.06
C THR A 33 -57.17 -51.61 21.05
N ASN A 34 -57.58 -51.63 22.32
CA ASN A 34 -56.97 -50.77 23.34
C ASN A 34 -55.51 -51.13 23.64
N GLN A 35 -55.15 -52.43 23.60
CA GLN A 35 -53.76 -52.85 23.72
C GLN A 35 -52.92 -52.48 22.48
N GLN A 36 -53.47 -52.59 21.27
CA GLN A 36 -52.81 -52.11 20.04
C GLN A 36 -52.61 -50.59 20.06
N ASN A 37 -53.65 -49.81 20.35
CA ASN A 37 -53.56 -48.35 20.47
C ASN A 37 -52.56 -47.91 21.57
N GLY A 38 -52.46 -48.65 22.67
CA GLY A 38 -51.47 -48.39 23.72
C GLY A 38 -50.03 -48.68 23.27
N LYS A 39 -49.82 -49.73 22.46
CA LYS A 39 -48.52 -50.06 21.86
C LYS A 39 -48.12 -49.03 20.79
N GLU A 40 -49.04 -48.60 19.94
CA GLU A 40 -48.82 -47.57 18.92
C GLU A 40 -48.48 -46.20 19.55
N LYS A 41 -49.19 -45.79 20.61
CA LYS A 41 -48.87 -44.55 21.34
C LYS A 41 -47.47 -44.59 21.97
N LYS A 42 -47.09 -45.73 22.56
CA LYS A 42 -45.75 -45.92 23.14
C LYS A 42 -44.66 -45.91 22.06
N ALA A 43 -44.91 -46.56 20.92
CA ALA A 43 -43.99 -46.54 19.78
C ALA A 43 -43.80 -45.12 19.24
N LYS A 44 -44.89 -44.37 19.05
CA LYS A 44 -44.85 -42.97 18.61
C LYS A 44 -44.09 -42.07 19.60
N TYR A 45 -44.30 -42.26 20.90
CA TYR A 45 -43.56 -41.51 21.91
C TYR A 45 -42.07 -41.84 21.90
N SER A 46 -41.72 -43.13 21.77
CA SER A 46 -40.33 -43.57 21.64
C SER A 46 -39.64 -42.99 20.40
N GLU A 47 -40.35 -42.92 19.27
CA GLU A 47 -39.86 -42.30 18.03
C GLU A 47 -39.63 -40.80 18.21
N GLN A 48 -40.57 -40.09 18.86
CA GLN A 48 -40.43 -38.67 19.16
C GLN A 48 -39.24 -38.38 20.10
N THR A 49 -39.01 -39.22 21.11
CA THR A 49 -37.84 -39.09 21.99
C THR A 49 -36.53 -39.31 21.22
N ALA A 50 -36.47 -40.30 20.34
CA ALA A 50 -35.29 -40.54 19.51
C ALA A 50 -35.01 -39.38 18.55
N GLN A 51 -36.06 -38.81 17.92
CA GLN A 51 -35.93 -37.62 17.08
C GLN A 51 -35.46 -36.40 17.86
N LEU A 52 -35.96 -36.20 19.09
CA LEU A 52 -35.53 -35.09 19.94
C LEU A 52 -34.06 -35.22 20.35
N GLN A 53 -33.63 -36.42 20.71
CA GLN A 53 -32.21 -36.69 21.01
C GLN A 53 -31.32 -36.43 19.79
N GLN A 54 -31.75 -36.84 18.59
CA GLN A 54 -31.03 -36.53 17.36
C GLN A 54 -30.94 -35.02 17.10
N CYS A 55 -32.02 -34.27 17.35
CA CYS A 55 -32.00 -32.81 17.25
C CYS A 55 -31.04 -32.16 18.26
N GLU A 56 -30.96 -32.68 19.49
CA GLU A 56 -30.02 -32.21 20.51
C GLU A 56 -28.56 -32.46 20.11
N GLU A 57 -28.26 -33.63 19.54
CA GLU A 57 -26.93 -33.96 19.01
C GLU A 57 -26.53 -33.01 17.86
N ILE A 58 -27.43 -32.81 16.90
CA ILE A 58 -27.20 -31.87 15.79
C ILE A 58 -26.99 -30.44 16.31
N LEU A 59 -27.78 -30.02 17.30
CA LEU A 59 -27.63 -28.68 17.88
C LEU A 59 -26.25 -28.52 18.53
N ALA A 60 -25.79 -29.50 19.29
CA ALA A 60 -24.47 -29.48 19.90
C ALA A 60 -23.33 -29.42 18.87
N GLU A 61 -23.46 -30.16 17.76
CA GLU A 61 -22.50 -30.08 16.64
C GLU A 61 -22.49 -28.70 15.99
N VAL A 62 -23.66 -28.10 15.76
CA VAL A 62 -23.78 -26.75 15.20
C VAL A 62 -23.19 -25.71 16.14
N GLU A 63 -23.48 -25.77 17.44
CA GLU A 63 -22.92 -24.84 18.44
C GLU A 63 -21.39 -24.92 18.48
N HIS A 64 -20.83 -26.14 18.45
CA HIS A 64 -19.39 -26.35 18.36
C HIS A 64 -18.80 -25.77 17.06
N GLY A 65 -19.48 -25.98 15.93
CA GLY A 65 -19.11 -25.42 14.63
C GLY A 65 -19.11 -23.88 14.65
N CYS A 66 -20.15 -23.27 15.21
CA CYS A 66 -20.26 -21.83 15.39
C CYS A 66 -19.10 -21.27 16.22
N LYS A 67 -18.79 -21.89 17.37
CA LYS A 67 -17.68 -21.46 18.22
C LYS A 67 -16.34 -21.53 17.49
N THR A 68 -16.12 -22.59 16.71
CA THR A 68 -14.90 -22.74 15.89
C THR A 68 -14.80 -21.64 14.84
N ILE A 69 -15.91 -21.28 14.19
CA ILE A 69 -15.95 -20.19 13.20
C ILE A 69 -15.68 -18.84 13.88
N GLU A 70 -16.28 -18.56 15.04
CA GLU A 70 -16.06 -17.32 15.79
C GLU A 70 -14.59 -17.14 16.18
N GLU A 71 -13.92 -18.20 16.60
CA GLU A 71 -12.50 -18.17 16.95
C GLU A 71 -11.63 -17.87 15.72
N LYS A 72 -11.94 -18.46 14.55
CA LYS A 72 -11.25 -18.17 13.29
C LYS A 72 -11.47 -16.71 12.84
N VAL A 73 -12.71 -16.24 12.87
CA VAL A 73 -13.04 -14.84 12.53
C VAL A 73 -12.31 -13.87 13.44
N ARG A 74 -12.18 -14.19 14.74
CA ARG A 74 -11.40 -13.38 15.68
C ARG A 74 -9.91 -13.36 15.31
N ALA A 75 -9.33 -14.51 14.97
CA ALA A 75 -7.93 -14.60 14.55
C ALA A 75 -7.68 -13.80 13.25
N ASP A 76 -8.54 -13.98 12.24
CA ASP A 76 -8.44 -13.26 10.97
C ASP A 76 -8.57 -11.74 11.16
N ARG A 77 -9.46 -11.30 12.06
CA ARG A 77 -9.61 -9.89 12.40
C ARG A 77 -8.35 -9.31 13.05
N ASN A 78 -7.68 -10.07 13.92
CA ASN A 78 -6.44 -9.64 14.55
C ASN A 78 -5.32 -9.52 13.51
N LEU A 79 -5.16 -10.51 12.64
CA LEU A 79 -4.18 -10.47 11.54
C LEU A 79 -4.43 -9.29 10.60
N ALA A 80 -5.68 -9.02 10.26
CA ALA A 80 -6.04 -7.85 9.44
C ALA A 80 -5.70 -6.53 10.15
N SER A 81 -5.90 -6.45 11.47
CA SER A 81 -5.53 -5.26 12.24
C SER A 81 -4.02 -5.05 12.30
N GLU A 82 -3.24 -6.12 12.45
CA GLU A 82 -1.78 -6.07 12.43
C GLU A 82 -1.27 -5.58 11.06
N ALA A 83 -1.79 -6.15 9.97
CA ALA A 83 -1.45 -5.72 8.62
C ALA A 83 -1.79 -4.25 8.35
N LEU A 84 -2.96 -3.78 8.80
CA LEU A 84 -3.35 -2.37 8.64
C LEU A 84 -2.45 -1.43 9.44
N ASN A 85 -2.00 -1.83 10.63
CA ASN A 85 -1.06 -1.04 11.42
C ASN A 85 0.29 -0.92 10.71
N GLU A 86 0.84 -2.04 10.21
CA GLU A 86 2.09 -2.05 9.44
C GLU A 86 1.99 -1.18 8.18
N MET A 87 0.88 -1.28 7.44
CA MET A 87 0.62 -0.40 6.31
C MET A 87 0.60 1.07 6.71
N GLY A 88 0.00 1.42 7.85
CA GLY A 88 -0.01 2.78 8.39
C GLY A 88 1.40 3.30 8.67
N GLU A 89 2.25 2.49 9.31
CA GLU A 89 3.64 2.84 9.58
C GLU A 89 4.44 3.07 8.30
N LEU A 90 4.26 2.20 7.29
CA LEU A 90 4.91 2.36 5.99
C LEU A 90 4.48 3.65 5.28
N VAL A 91 3.20 4.00 5.32
CA VAL A 91 2.70 5.26 4.75
C VAL A 91 3.38 6.47 5.39
N CYS A 92 3.54 6.48 6.72
CA CYS A 92 4.27 7.54 7.41
C CYS A 92 5.73 7.62 6.96
N GLN A 93 6.42 6.47 6.85
CA GLN A 93 7.81 6.42 6.39
C GLN A 93 7.96 6.94 4.95
N TYR A 94 7.06 6.57 4.04
CA TYR A 94 7.08 7.09 2.67
C TYR A 94 6.87 8.60 2.62
N ALA A 95 5.97 9.15 3.43
CA ALA A 95 5.77 10.60 3.52
C ALA A 95 7.03 11.34 4.04
N GLU A 96 7.75 10.75 4.99
CA GLU A 96 9.03 11.31 5.46
C GLU A 96 10.11 11.30 4.38
N ILE A 97 10.18 10.22 3.58
CA ILE A 97 11.11 10.11 2.46
C ILE A 97 10.77 11.15 1.39
N ASP A 98 9.50 11.32 1.05
CA ASP A 98 9.02 12.29 0.07
C ASP A 98 9.41 13.72 0.46
N ASN A 99 9.20 14.09 1.73
CA ASN A 99 9.61 15.39 2.25
C ASN A 99 11.13 15.62 2.16
N LYS A 100 11.94 14.58 2.43
CA LYS A 100 13.40 14.66 2.27
C LYS A 100 13.79 14.83 0.81
N LEU A 101 13.07 14.16 -0.11
CA LEU A 101 13.31 14.27 -1.54
C LEU A 101 13.01 15.68 -2.05
N ASN A 102 11.86 16.26 -1.68
CA ASN A 102 11.52 17.65 -2.00
C ASN A 102 12.61 18.63 -1.50
N THR A 103 13.10 18.41 -0.28
CA THR A 103 14.20 19.24 0.27
C THR A 103 15.49 19.12 -0.55
N LEU A 104 15.81 17.92 -1.06
CA LEU A 104 16.97 17.71 -1.92
C LEU A 104 16.80 18.36 -3.28
N GLU A 105 15.61 18.30 -3.87
CA GLU A 105 15.28 18.97 -5.14
C GLU A 105 15.43 20.50 -5.01
N ASP A 106 14.96 21.08 -3.91
CA ASP A 106 15.16 22.50 -3.61
C ASP A 106 16.64 22.85 -3.49
N ASN A 107 17.42 22.03 -2.78
CA ASN A 107 18.85 22.24 -2.62
C ASN A 107 19.62 22.14 -3.94
N ILE A 108 19.28 21.18 -4.80
CA ILE A 108 19.86 21.04 -6.13
C ILE A 108 19.53 22.28 -6.96
N SER A 109 18.26 22.69 -6.98
CA SER A 109 17.83 23.89 -7.70
C SER A 109 18.58 25.14 -7.23
N ASN A 110 18.78 25.29 -5.93
CA ASN A 110 19.55 26.40 -5.37
C ASN A 110 21.02 26.35 -5.78
N LEU A 111 21.64 25.17 -5.78
CA LEU A 111 23.02 24.98 -6.22
C LEU A 111 23.19 25.29 -7.70
N GLU A 112 22.31 24.78 -8.57
CA GLU A 112 22.32 25.05 -10.01
C GLU A 112 22.18 26.54 -10.29
N ASN A 113 21.25 27.21 -9.61
CA ASN A 113 21.08 28.66 -9.74
C ASN A 113 22.31 29.43 -9.21
N SER A 114 22.92 29.01 -8.10
CA SER A 114 24.11 29.67 -7.56
C SER A 114 25.35 29.46 -8.43
N ALA A 115 25.49 28.29 -9.05
CA ALA A 115 26.58 27.97 -9.97
C ALA A 115 26.44 28.77 -11.27
N ALA A 116 25.21 28.94 -11.77
CA ALA A 116 24.92 29.76 -12.95
C ALA A 116 25.21 31.25 -12.73
N VAL A 117 25.10 31.75 -11.49
CA VAL A 117 25.32 33.18 -11.17
C VAL A 117 26.81 33.53 -10.98
N ASN A 118 27.68 32.56 -10.70
CA ASN A 118 29.09 32.82 -10.37
C ASN A 118 30.06 32.75 -11.56
N PHE A 119 29.59 32.47 -12.77
CA PHE A 119 30.40 32.57 -13.99
C PHE A 119 29.94 33.79 -14.79
N ASP A 120 30.61 34.92 -14.59
CA ASP A 120 30.43 36.08 -15.48
C ASP A 120 31.14 35.78 -16.79
N GLU A 121 30.39 35.16 -17.70
CA GLU A 121 30.84 34.83 -19.05
C GLU A 121 31.37 36.06 -19.78
N ALA A 122 30.85 37.26 -19.50
CA ALA A 122 31.32 38.49 -20.12
C ALA A 122 32.70 38.93 -19.58
N GLU A 123 32.93 38.83 -18.27
CA GLU A 123 34.26 39.09 -17.68
C GLU A 123 35.31 38.08 -18.18
N PHE A 124 34.94 36.80 -18.27
CA PHE A 124 35.83 35.76 -18.78
C PHE A 124 36.17 36.00 -20.27
N GLU A 125 35.17 36.31 -21.09
CA GLU A 125 35.35 36.63 -22.50
C GLU A 125 36.21 37.88 -22.71
N GLU A 126 36.08 38.92 -21.88
CA GLU A 126 36.94 40.10 -21.93
C GLU A 126 38.40 39.75 -21.57
N LEU A 127 38.60 38.89 -20.57
CA LEU A 127 39.93 38.42 -20.19
C LEU A 127 40.59 37.62 -21.32
N VAL A 128 39.86 36.71 -21.97
CA VAL A 128 40.34 35.94 -23.12
C VAL A 128 40.78 36.89 -24.24
N LYS A 129 39.97 37.89 -24.60
CA LYS A 129 40.32 38.88 -25.63
C LYS A 129 41.59 39.67 -25.29
N LYS A 130 41.77 40.05 -24.02
CA LYS A 130 43.00 40.74 -23.58
C LYS A 130 44.23 39.84 -23.70
N VAL A 131 44.10 38.56 -23.35
CA VAL A 131 45.18 37.58 -23.51
C VAL A 131 45.51 37.36 -24.98
N GLU A 132 44.51 37.18 -25.84
CA GLU A 132 44.69 37.02 -27.29
C GLU A 132 45.41 38.24 -27.90
N GLN A 133 45.00 39.46 -27.54
CA GLN A 133 45.67 40.68 -27.98
C GLN A 133 47.13 40.75 -27.53
N ASN A 134 47.43 40.34 -26.29
CA ASN A 134 48.80 40.29 -25.80
C ASN A 134 49.63 39.24 -26.55
N VAL A 135 49.09 38.03 -26.80
CA VAL A 135 49.76 36.99 -27.58
C VAL A 135 50.13 37.51 -28.97
N LEU A 136 49.19 38.16 -29.67
CA LEU A 136 49.44 38.73 -30.99
C LEU A 136 50.58 39.76 -30.99
N LYS A 137 50.67 40.61 -29.95
CA LYS A 137 51.78 41.56 -29.81
C LYS A 137 53.13 40.85 -29.61
N TYR A 138 53.15 39.77 -28.83
CA TYR A 138 54.36 38.98 -28.62
C TYR A 138 54.79 38.26 -29.90
N GLU A 139 53.82 37.72 -30.66
CA GLU A 139 54.09 37.12 -31.98
C GLU A 139 54.63 38.14 -32.98
N GLU A 140 54.08 39.36 -33.02
CA GLU A 140 54.57 40.45 -33.87
C GLU A 140 56.02 40.84 -33.51
N PHE A 141 56.31 40.93 -32.21
CA PHE A 141 57.66 41.23 -31.73
C PHE A 141 58.66 40.12 -32.05
N ASP A 142 58.28 38.85 -31.86
CA ASP A 142 59.12 37.70 -32.19
C ASP A 142 59.41 37.61 -33.70
N ALA A 143 58.40 37.86 -34.54
CA ALA A 143 58.55 37.94 -35.98
C ALA A 143 59.51 39.05 -36.40
N PHE A 144 59.40 40.23 -35.79
CA PHE A 144 60.32 41.34 -36.03
C PHE A 144 61.77 41.00 -35.63
N LEU A 145 61.97 40.39 -34.47
CA LEU A 145 63.30 39.98 -34.02
C LEU A 145 63.91 38.90 -34.92
N SER A 146 63.09 37.96 -35.39
CA SER A 146 63.53 36.92 -36.34
C SER A 146 63.96 37.54 -37.68
N GLU A 147 63.17 38.45 -38.23
CA GLU A 147 63.52 39.18 -39.47
C GLU A 147 64.80 40.02 -39.29
N LEU A 148 64.94 40.71 -38.15
CA LEU A 148 66.14 41.47 -37.84
C LEU A 148 67.37 40.57 -37.73
N ALA A 149 67.23 39.39 -37.10
CA ALA A 149 68.30 38.41 -36.98
C ALA A 149 68.75 37.89 -38.35
N ASP A 150 67.81 37.55 -39.24
CA ASP A 150 68.11 37.12 -40.61
C ASP A 150 68.86 38.20 -41.39
N ARG A 151 68.37 39.46 -41.33
CA ARG A 151 69.02 40.60 -42.00
C ARG A 151 70.42 40.88 -41.46
N MET A 152 70.63 40.72 -40.16
CA MET A 152 71.97 40.84 -39.57
C MET A 152 72.87 39.67 -39.99
N GLY A 153 72.34 38.44 -40.05
CA GLY A 153 73.07 37.28 -40.60
C GLY A 153 73.64 37.58 -41.99
N ASP A 154 72.82 38.11 -42.89
CA ASP A 154 73.20 38.49 -44.25
C ASP A 154 74.18 39.69 -44.30
N ALA A 155 74.03 40.66 -43.39
CA ALA A 155 74.87 41.85 -43.33
C ALA A 155 76.23 41.62 -42.66
N SER A 156 76.36 40.56 -41.86
CA SER A 156 77.61 40.16 -41.22
C SER A 156 78.69 39.83 -42.27
N GLU A 157 78.30 39.31 -43.43
CA GLU A 157 79.21 39.07 -44.55
C GLU A 157 79.71 40.36 -45.23
N ARG A 158 79.03 41.50 -45.00
CA ARG A 158 79.32 42.81 -45.63
C ARG A 158 79.87 43.86 -44.67
N GLY A 159 79.85 43.60 -43.36
CA GLY A 159 80.38 44.49 -42.32
C GLY A 159 79.39 45.52 -41.74
N ASP A 160 78.12 45.48 -42.13
CA ASP A 160 77.11 46.51 -41.80
C ASP A 160 76.17 46.15 -40.62
N CYS A 161 76.41 45.02 -39.94
CA CYS A 161 75.58 44.53 -38.83
C CYS A 161 75.29 45.57 -37.74
N THR A 162 76.31 46.32 -37.33
CA THR A 162 76.20 47.26 -36.21
C THR A 162 75.27 48.42 -36.56
N GLN A 163 75.29 48.89 -37.80
CA GLN A 163 74.41 49.97 -38.24
C GLN A 163 72.95 49.50 -38.29
N LEU A 164 72.69 48.30 -38.83
CA LEU A 164 71.35 47.71 -38.87
C LEU A 164 70.73 47.52 -37.47
N PHE A 165 71.53 47.13 -36.48
CA PHE A 165 71.06 47.03 -35.10
C PHE A 165 70.65 48.39 -34.52
N TYR A 166 71.49 49.42 -34.70
CA TYR A 166 71.18 50.77 -34.21
C TYR A 166 69.99 51.40 -34.94
N ASP A 167 69.80 51.10 -36.23
CA ASP A 167 68.64 51.58 -37.00
C ASP A 167 67.34 50.89 -36.54
N ALA A 168 67.41 49.63 -36.10
CA ALA A 168 66.26 48.87 -35.59
C ALA A 168 65.91 49.17 -34.12
N LEU A 169 66.88 49.67 -33.33
CA LEU A 169 66.75 49.93 -31.89
C LEU A 169 65.47 50.71 -31.50
N PRO A 170 65.12 51.83 -32.16
CA PRO A 170 63.92 52.60 -31.81
C PRO A 170 62.63 51.79 -31.98
N THR A 171 62.62 50.85 -32.92
CA THR A 171 61.46 49.99 -33.19
C THR A 171 61.35 48.90 -32.12
N VAL A 172 62.48 48.30 -31.73
CA VAL A 172 62.55 47.35 -30.61
C VAL A 172 62.06 48.00 -29.30
N GLU A 173 62.53 49.21 -29.00
CA GLU A 173 62.13 49.95 -27.80
C GLU A 173 60.62 50.24 -27.79
N ARG A 174 60.06 50.65 -28.94
CA ARG A 174 58.62 50.88 -29.08
C ARG A 174 57.81 49.59 -28.85
N MET A 175 58.18 48.49 -29.50
CA MET A 175 57.45 47.24 -29.38
C MET A 175 57.55 46.64 -27.96
N LEU A 176 58.70 46.81 -27.28
CA LEU A 176 58.84 46.42 -25.87
C LEU A 176 57.97 47.27 -24.94
N ALA A 177 57.84 48.58 -25.20
CA ALA A 177 56.92 49.44 -24.46
C ALA A 177 55.45 49.05 -24.68
N ASP A 178 55.10 48.60 -25.89
CA ASP A 178 53.75 48.13 -26.23
C ASP A 178 53.42 46.76 -25.59
N LEU A 179 54.44 46.00 -25.17
CA LEU A 179 54.37 44.71 -24.47
C LEU A 179 54.41 44.82 -22.93
N SER A 180 54.92 45.93 -22.38
CA SER A 180 54.89 46.16 -20.94
C SER A 180 53.47 46.49 -20.51
N VAL A 181 52.78 45.50 -19.95
CA VAL A 181 51.48 45.65 -19.27
C VAL A 181 51.65 46.46 -17.98
#